data_AF-A0A1I5QI07-F1
#
_entry.id   AF-A0A1I5QI07-F1
#
_cell.length_a   1.000
_cell.length_b   1.000
_cell.length_c   1.000
_cell.angle_alpha   90.00
_cell.angle_beta   90.00
_cell.angle_gamma   90.00
#
_symmetry.space_group_name_H-M   'P 1'
#
loop_
_entity.id
_entity.type
_entity.pdbx_description
1 polymer ?
#
loop_
_entity_poly.entity_id
_entity_poly.type
_entity_poly.pdbx_seq_one_letter_code
_entity_poly.pdbx_strand_id
1 'polypeptide(L)'
;MGMKAIFSNRLYKHKIDPDFVLSTDHTLRVFNQAKHFRYQAEVRELRGSKAKSSVSIHQRLKQRYGLNDYYANSAVQEGRALLSAQKELKNVYMRNKKEQISAVKRKIKATKARLTTLQKIKGSFVKGTPMFNKTSREQQKGAFFVVTYKYSTRLFYCAYDFEHQHLDVEIKHLKSRLGQLNFKKDRYEKQQTQLASKVAGVCFGSKKLARG
;
A
#
# COMPACT_ATOMS: atom_id res chain seq x y z
N MET A 1 -18.90 -21.07 31.00
CA MET A 1 -20.11 -20.47 30.41
C MET A 1 -19.76 -19.10 29.86
N GLY A 2 -19.90 -18.89 28.55
CA GLY A 2 -19.62 -17.58 27.93
C GLY A 2 -20.75 -16.59 28.22
N MET A 3 -20.41 -15.37 28.65
CA MET A 3 -21.37 -14.28 28.81
C MET A 3 -22.08 -14.04 27.47
N LYS A 4 -23.36 -14.41 27.38
CA LYS A 4 -24.22 -14.00 26.26
C LYS A 4 -24.59 -12.53 26.51
N ALA A 5 -24.21 -11.64 25.59
CA ALA A 5 -24.74 -10.28 25.57
C ALA A 5 -26.22 -10.34 25.17
N ILE A 6 -27.11 -10.51 26.15
CA ILE A 6 -28.55 -10.76 25.93
C ILE A 6 -29.35 -9.46 25.66
N PHE A 7 -28.78 -8.28 25.93
CA PHE A 7 -29.51 -7.02 25.83
C PHE A 7 -28.96 -6.11 24.74
N SER A 8 -29.22 -6.45 23.47
CA SER A 8 -29.26 -5.40 22.44
C SER A 8 -30.69 -4.85 22.40
N ASN A 9 -30.89 -3.58 22.71
CA ASN A 9 -32.16 -2.87 22.50
C ASN A 9 -32.38 -2.65 20.99
N ARG A 10 -32.56 -3.75 20.25
CA ARG A 10 -32.73 -3.73 18.81
C ARG A 10 -34.19 -3.42 18.50
N LEU A 11 -34.43 -2.21 18.02
CA LEU A 11 -35.73 -1.79 17.53
C LEU A 11 -35.92 -2.28 16.10
N TYR A 12 -36.98 -3.04 15.86
CA TYR A 12 -37.35 -3.51 14.52
C TYR A 12 -38.31 -2.53 13.88
N LYS A 13 -38.08 -2.18 12.60
CA LYS A 13 -38.90 -1.18 11.87
C LYS A 13 -40.40 -1.49 11.91
N HIS A 14 -40.79 -2.76 11.83
CA HIS A 14 -42.20 -3.19 11.86
C HIS A 14 -42.87 -3.07 13.25
N LYS A 15 -42.08 -2.84 14.31
CA LYS A 15 -42.58 -2.68 15.69
C LYS A 15 -42.68 -1.22 16.12
N ILE A 16 -42.32 -0.30 15.23
CA ILE A 16 -42.32 1.14 15.48
C ILE A 16 -43.39 1.74 14.59
N ASP A 17 -43.99 2.82 15.07
CA ASP A 17 -44.94 3.61 14.30
C ASP A 17 -44.38 3.94 12.89
N PRO A 18 -45.12 3.65 11.80
CA PRO A 18 -44.64 3.89 10.44
C PRO A 18 -44.22 5.34 10.16
N ASP A 19 -44.93 6.33 10.70
CA ASP A 19 -44.62 7.74 10.49
C ASP A 19 -43.32 8.13 11.21
N PHE A 20 -43.09 7.57 12.40
CA PHE A 20 -41.82 7.71 13.10
C PHE A 20 -40.65 7.07 12.32
N VAL A 21 -40.87 5.91 11.70
CA VAL A 21 -39.85 5.26 10.85
C VAL A 21 -39.53 6.12 9.63
N LEU A 22 -40.55 6.66 8.95
CA LEU A 22 -40.39 7.52 7.77
C LEU A 22 -39.65 8.82 8.11
N SER A 23 -40.05 9.50 9.19
CA SER A 23 -39.42 10.75 9.63
C SER A 23 -37.96 10.52 10.06
N THR A 24 -37.67 9.41 10.75
CA THR A 24 -36.30 9.03 11.13
C THR A 24 -35.45 8.72 9.90
N ASP A 25 -35.98 7.96 8.94
CA ASP A 25 -35.27 7.62 7.69
C ASP A 25 -34.96 8.89 6.88
N HIS A 26 -35.93 9.79 6.75
CA HIS A 26 -35.73 11.10 6.12
C HIS A 26 -34.64 11.91 6.83
N THR A 27 -34.69 12.01 8.16
CA THR A 27 -33.70 12.75 8.96
C THR A 27 -32.30 12.18 8.77
N LEU A 28 -32.14 10.85 8.83
CA LEU A 28 -30.87 10.19 8.59
C LEU A 28 -30.36 10.42 7.16
N ARG A 29 -31.25 10.39 6.16
CA ARG A 29 -30.90 10.67 4.76
C ARG A 29 -30.37 12.09 4.60
N VAL A 30 -31.09 13.10 5.10
CA VAL A 30 -30.68 14.51 5.01
C VAL A 30 -29.37 14.74 5.75
N PHE A 31 -29.23 14.18 6.96
CA PHE A 31 -27.99 14.27 7.74
C PHE A 31 -26.80 13.63 7.03
N ASN A 32 -26.98 12.47 6.39
CA ASN A 32 -25.94 11.85 5.58
C ASN A 32 -25.56 12.73 4.38
N GLN A 33 -26.53 13.28 3.66
CA GLN A 33 -26.25 14.21 2.55
C GLN A 33 -25.48 15.46 3.00
N ALA A 34 -25.83 16.01 4.18
CA ALA A 34 -25.13 17.13 4.80
C ALA A 34 -23.66 16.79 5.11
N LYS A 35 -23.41 15.64 5.76
CA LYS A 35 -22.04 15.14 6.02
C LYS A 35 -21.22 14.99 4.75
N HIS A 36 -21.80 14.39 3.71
CA HIS A 36 -21.12 14.20 2.43
C HIS A 36 -20.79 15.53 1.77
N PHE A 37 -21.73 16.47 1.78
CA PHE A 37 -21.53 17.78 1.19
C PHE A 37 -20.40 18.54 1.89
N ARG A 38 -20.39 18.55 3.23
CA ARG A 38 -19.29 19.12 4.00
C ARG A 38 -17.97 18.53 3.48
N TYR A 39 -17.82 17.21 3.52
CA TYR A 39 -16.57 16.54 3.17
C TYR A 39 -16.14 16.89 1.74
N GLN A 40 -17.06 16.83 0.78
CA GLN A 40 -16.77 17.14 -0.61
C GLN A 40 -16.40 18.60 -0.83
N ALA A 41 -17.02 19.53 -0.11
CA ALA A 41 -16.70 20.96 -0.21
C ALA A 41 -15.23 21.20 0.13
N GLU A 42 -14.77 20.68 1.28
CA GLU A 42 -13.38 20.86 1.71
C GLU A 42 -12.39 20.09 0.83
N VAL A 43 -12.73 18.89 0.33
CA VAL A 43 -11.88 18.18 -0.63
C VAL A 43 -11.72 18.95 -1.95
N ARG A 44 -12.78 19.61 -2.43
CA ARG A 44 -12.71 20.44 -3.64
C ARG A 44 -11.85 21.68 -3.43
N GLU A 45 -11.94 22.30 -2.25
CA GLU A 45 -11.07 23.42 -1.84
C GLU A 45 -9.60 22.97 -1.77
N LEU A 46 -9.32 21.84 -1.12
CA LEU A 46 -7.96 21.25 -1.03
C LEU A 46 -7.36 20.85 -2.38
N ARG A 47 -8.20 20.56 -3.38
CA ARG A 47 -7.78 20.26 -4.76
C ARG A 47 -7.60 21.51 -5.62
N GLY A 48 -7.95 22.70 -5.11
CA GLY A 48 -8.00 23.93 -5.90
C GLY A 48 -9.12 23.97 -6.95
N SER A 49 -10.08 23.03 -6.90
CA SER A 49 -11.18 22.96 -7.88
C SER A 49 -12.27 24.00 -7.64
N LYS A 50 -12.37 24.55 -6.42
CA LYS A 50 -13.25 25.67 -6.08
C LYS A 50 -12.56 26.57 -5.08
N ALA A 51 -12.75 27.88 -5.23
CA ALA A 51 -12.35 28.85 -4.23
C ALA A 51 -13.09 28.61 -2.91
N LYS A 52 -12.42 28.95 -1.81
CA LYS A 52 -13.02 28.92 -0.48
C LYS A 52 -14.21 29.88 -0.45
N SER A 53 -15.36 29.38 0.02
CA SER A 53 -16.55 30.20 0.14
C SER A 53 -16.38 31.27 1.23
N SER A 54 -16.92 32.46 1.00
CA SER A 54 -17.04 33.52 2.01
C SER A 54 -17.99 33.15 3.15
N VAL A 55 -19.00 32.32 2.86
CA VAL A 55 -19.98 31.86 3.84
C VAL A 55 -19.48 30.62 4.58
N SER A 56 -19.68 30.59 5.89
CA SER A 56 -19.30 29.45 6.73
C SER A 56 -19.97 28.15 6.25
N ILE A 57 -19.24 27.03 6.34
CA ILE A 57 -19.78 25.72 5.92
C ILE A 57 -21.02 25.33 6.72
N HIS A 58 -21.08 25.73 8.00
CA HIS A 58 -22.23 25.52 8.87
C HIS A 58 -23.49 26.22 8.33
N GLN A 59 -23.39 27.50 7.98
CA GLN A 59 -24.53 28.26 7.46
C GLN A 59 -24.96 27.77 6.08
N ARG A 60 -24.01 27.36 5.24
CA ARG A 60 -24.30 26.70 3.96
C ARG A 60 -25.07 25.40 4.13
N LEU A 61 -24.76 24.60 5.16
CA LEU A 61 -25.49 23.37 5.47
C LEU A 61 -26.91 23.66 5.96
N LYS A 62 -27.07 24.63 6.88
CA LYS A 62 -28.40 25.05 7.36
C LYS A 62 -29.31 25.49 6.22
N GLN A 63 -28.83 26.42 5.39
CA GLN A 63 -29.60 26.96 4.27
C GLN A 63 -29.94 25.89 3.23
N ARG A 64 -28.99 24.99 2.93
CA ARG A 64 -29.17 24.00 1.87
C ARG A 64 -30.10 22.84 2.26
N TYR A 65 -30.07 22.42 3.51
CA TYR A 65 -30.75 21.21 3.98
C TYR A 65 -31.83 21.47 5.02
N GLY A 66 -32.13 22.73 5.34
CA GLY A 66 -33.13 23.10 6.34
C GLY A 66 -32.79 22.61 7.75
N LEU A 67 -31.50 22.46 8.07
CA LEU A 67 -31.06 21.90 9.35
C LEU A 67 -31.10 22.94 10.47
N ASN A 68 -31.45 22.49 11.68
CA ASN A 68 -31.22 23.25 12.90
C ASN A 68 -29.71 23.29 13.24
N ASP A 69 -29.34 24.14 14.21
CA ASP A 69 -27.93 24.30 14.62
C ASP A 69 -27.32 23.00 15.15
N TYR A 70 -28.10 22.16 15.83
CA TYR A 70 -27.61 20.91 16.39
C TYR A 70 -27.15 19.94 15.29
N TYR A 71 -28.01 19.66 14.31
CA TYR A 71 -27.70 18.77 13.19
C TYR A 71 -26.62 19.36 12.27
N ALA A 72 -26.64 20.68 12.04
CA ALA A 72 -25.62 21.34 11.23
C ALA A 72 -24.23 21.23 11.88
N ASN A 73 -24.11 21.50 13.18
CA ASN A 73 -22.86 21.37 13.91
C ASN A 73 -22.37 19.91 13.94
N SER A 74 -23.26 18.97 14.22
CA SER A 74 -22.93 17.54 14.19
C SER A 74 -22.41 17.10 12.82
N ALA A 75 -23.05 17.52 11.72
CA ALA A 75 -22.61 17.20 10.37
C ALA A 75 -21.23 17.82 10.04
N VAL A 76 -20.94 19.02 10.54
CA VAL A 76 -19.63 19.66 10.41
C VAL A 76 -18.55 18.87 11.15
N GLN A 77 -18.83 18.46 12.39
CA GLN A 77 -17.88 17.71 13.23
C GLN A 77 -17.59 16.32 12.65
N GLU A 78 -18.62 15.59 12.24
CA GLU A 78 -18.49 14.28 11.58
C GLU A 78 -17.67 14.38 10.29
N GLY A 79 -17.96 15.40 9.47
CA GLY A 79 -17.14 15.67 8.29
C GLY A 79 -15.67 15.91 8.66
N ARG A 80 -15.40 16.72 9.69
CA ARG A 80 -14.04 17.03 10.17
C ARG A 80 -13.32 15.77 10.62
N ALA A 81 -13.98 14.93 11.41
CA ALA A 81 -13.46 13.65 11.87
C ALA A 81 -13.07 12.75 10.68
N LEU A 82 -13.95 12.63 9.67
CA LEU A 82 -13.66 11.84 8.46
C LEU A 82 -12.44 12.35 7.68
N LEU A 83 -12.25 13.67 7.59
CA LEU A 83 -11.04 14.21 6.96
C LEU A 83 -9.79 13.95 7.79
N SER A 84 -9.87 14.05 9.11
CA SER A 84 -8.74 13.71 9.99
C SER A 84 -8.33 12.25 9.81
N ALA A 85 -9.31 11.34 9.87
CA ALA A 85 -9.09 9.91 9.65
C ALA A 85 -8.45 9.64 8.27
N GLN A 86 -8.90 10.35 7.22
CA GLN A 86 -8.32 10.20 5.89
C GLN A 86 -6.86 10.69 5.80
N LYS A 87 -6.52 11.77 6.52
CA LYS A 87 -5.14 12.27 6.61
C LYS A 87 -4.24 11.26 7.33
N GLU A 88 -4.71 10.69 8.43
CA GLU A 88 -3.99 9.65 9.17
C GLU A 88 -3.78 8.40 8.33
N LEU A 89 -4.83 7.94 7.63
CA LEU A 89 -4.76 6.80 6.73
C LEU A 89 -3.74 7.02 5.61
N LYS A 90 -3.72 8.22 5.01
CA LYS A 90 -2.69 8.62 4.03
C LYS A 90 -1.29 8.53 4.64
N ASN A 91 -1.09 8.99 5.87
CA ASN A 91 0.20 8.91 6.55
C ASN A 91 0.64 7.46 6.78
N VAL A 92 -0.26 6.58 7.21
CA VAL A 92 0.01 5.14 7.37
C VAL A 92 0.41 4.52 6.04
N TYR A 93 -0.32 4.78 4.96
CA TYR A 93 0.04 4.27 3.64
C TYR A 93 1.39 4.79 3.15
N MET A 94 1.71 6.06 3.42
CA MET A 94 3.02 6.63 3.09
C MET A 94 4.16 5.94 3.86
N ARG A 95 3.98 5.65 5.16
CA ARG A 95 4.96 4.91 5.96
C ARG A 95 5.17 3.50 5.41
N ASN A 96 4.09 2.76 5.16
CA ASN A 96 4.15 1.42 4.60
C ASN A 96 4.87 1.39 3.24
N LYS A 97 4.64 2.40 2.38
CA LYS A 97 5.34 2.51 1.09
C LYS A 97 6.83 2.80 1.26
N LYS A 98 7.21 3.68 2.19
CA LYS A 98 8.63 3.93 2.51
C LYS A 98 9.34 2.66 2.98
N GLU A 99 8.70 1.85 3.83
CA GLU A 99 9.25 0.58 4.30
C GLU A 99 9.37 -0.45 3.16
N GLN A 100 8.38 -0.53 2.27
CA GLN A 100 8.45 -1.38 1.08
C GLN A 100 9.62 -0.98 0.18
N ILE A 101 9.83 0.32 -0.04
CA ILE A 101 10.96 0.83 -0.82
C ILE A 101 12.29 0.49 -0.15
N SER A 102 12.42 0.70 1.17
CA SER A 102 13.67 0.39 1.90
C SER A 102 13.99 -1.11 1.87
N ALA A 103 12.99 -1.97 2.00
CA ALA A 103 13.14 -3.41 1.86
C ALA A 103 13.59 -3.82 0.45
N VAL A 104 13.02 -3.22 -0.60
CA VAL A 104 13.44 -3.47 -1.99
C VAL A 104 14.86 -2.96 -2.23
N LYS A 105 15.23 -1.78 -1.73
CA LYS A 105 16.61 -1.23 -1.81
C LYS A 105 17.63 -2.18 -1.17
N ARG A 106 17.33 -2.74 0.01
CA ARG A 106 18.16 -3.77 0.66
C ARG A 106 18.35 -5.00 -0.22
N LYS A 107 17.26 -5.51 -0.83
CA LYS A 107 17.31 -6.65 -1.77
C LYS A 107 18.14 -6.34 -3.01
N ILE A 108 18.02 -5.13 -3.57
CA ILE A 108 18.86 -4.68 -4.71
C ILE A 108 20.34 -4.68 -4.31
N LYS A 109 20.69 -4.12 -3.15
CA LYS A 109 22.07 -4.08 -2.65
C LYS A 109 22.66 -5.50 -2.51
N ALA A 110 21.92 -6.41 -1.88
CA ALA A 110 22.34 -7.80 -1.72
C ALA A 110 22.49 -8.52 -3.08
N THR A 111 21.56 -8.31 -4.00
CA THR A 111 21.61 -8.91 -5.35
C THR A 111 22.79 -8.38 -6.15
N LYS A 112 23.08 -7.07 -6.08
CA LYS A 112 24.26 -6.45 -6.71
C LYS A 112 25.56 -7.01 -6.14
N ALA A 113 25.68 -7.11 -4.82
CA ALA A 113 26.87 -7.68 -4.18
C ALA A 113 27.08 -9.14 -4.61
N ARG A 114 26.02 -9.94 -4.70
CA ARG A 114 26.12 -11.32 -5.19
C ARG A 114 26.55 -11.37 -6.66
N LEU A 115 25.96 -10.53 -7.50
CA LEU A 115 26.30 -10.43 -8.92
C LEU A 115 27.78 -10.06 -9.11
N THR A 116 28.31 -9.10 -8.36
CA THR A 116 29.74 -8.74 -8.44
C THR A 116 30.65 -9.88 -7.99
N THR A 117 30.26 -10.66 -6.96
CA THR A 117 31.05 -11.85 -6.57
C THR A 117 31.12 -12.89 -7.69
N LEU A 118 29.99 -13.21 -8.33
CA LEU A 118 29.97 -14.18 -9.44
C LEU A 118 30.71 -13.66 -10.67
N GLN A 119 30.62 -12.36 -10.97
CA GLN A 119 31.39 -11.74 -12.06
C GLN A 119 32.90 -11.78 -11.81
N LYS A 120 33.35 -11.59 -10.57
CA LYS A 120 34.76 -11.74 -10.20
C LYS A 120 35.24 -13.18 -10.37
N ILE A 121 34.44 -14.15 -9.93
CA ILE A 121 34.71 -15.57 -10.14
C ILE A 121 34.82 -15.85 -11.65
N LYS A 122 33.80 -15.49 -12.44
CA LYS A 122 33.84 -15.66 -13.90
C LYS A 122 35.07 -15.00 -14.54
N GLY A 123 35.41 -13.78 -14.14
CA GLY A 123 36.60 -13.08 -14.64
C GLY A 123 37.92 -13.79 -14.29
N SER A 124 37.98 -14.55 -13.19
CA SER A 124 39.15 -15.36 -12.83
C SER A 124 39.32 -16.61 -13.71
N PHE A 125 38.20 -17.22 -14.14
CA PHE A 125 38.23 -18.32 -15.12
C PHE A 125 38.78 -17.86 -16.47
N VAL A 126 38.36 -16.69 -16.95
CA VAL A 126 38.88 -16.11 -18.21
C VAL A 126 40.39 -15.83 -18.14
N LYS A 127 40.91 -15.51 -16.95
CA LYS A 127 42.36 -15.30 -16.72
C LYS A 127 43.16 -16.59 -16.54
N GLY A 128 42.51 -17.76 -16.61
CA GLY A 128 43.15 -19.08 -16.44
C GLY A 128 43.50 -19.45 -15.00
N THR A 129 43.20 -18.59 -14.01
CA THR A 129 43.47 -18.83 -12.59
C THR A 129 42.18 -18.66 -11.77
N PRO A 130 41.38 -19.74 -11.60
CA PRO A 130 40.13 -19.68 -10.87
C PRO A 130 40.34 -19.25 -9.42
N MET A 131 39.70 -18.15 -9.03
CA MET A 131 39.76 -17.60 -7.67
C MET A 131 38.37 -17.56 -7.05
N PHE A 132 38.27 -18.12 -5.85
CA PHE A 132 37.04 -18.17 -5.06
C PHE A 132 37.20 -17.41 -3.76
N ASN A 133 36.11 -16.82 -3.27
CA ASN A 133 36.10 -16.23 -1.95
C ASN A 133 35.95 -17.35 -0.91
N LYS A 134 36.70 -17.30 0.20
CA LYS A 134 36.58 -18.28 1.29
C LYS A 134 35.15 -18.40 1.82
N THR A 135 34.37 -17.33 1.75
CA THR A 135 32.96 -17.27 2.21
C THR A 135 31.93 -17.55 1.11
N SER A 136 32.34 -17.75 -0.15
CA SER A 136 31.40 -18.07 -1.22
C SER A 136 30.94 -19.53 -1.16
N ARG A 137 29.73 -19.76 -1.68
CA ARG A 137 29.15 -21.11 -1.79
C ARG A 137 29.86 -21.93 -2.88
N GLU A 138 30.36 -21.23 -3.88
CA GLU A 138 31.23 -21.74 -4.93
C GLU A 138 32.64 -21.92 -4.38
N GLN A 139 33.15 -23.15 -4.45
CA GLN A 139 34.50 -23.51 -4.06
C GLN A 139 35.08 -24.52 -5.03
N GLN A 140 36.41 -24.52 -5.15
CA GLN A 140 37.14 -25.61 -5.78
C GLN A 140 37.65 -26.56 -4.71
N LYS A 141 37.37 -27.86 -4.86
CA LYS A 141 37.86 -28.93 -3.98
C LYS A 141 38.60 -29.95 -4.83
N GLY A 142 39.93 -29.87 -4.80
CA GLY A 142 40.78 -30.67 -5.68
C GLY A 142 40.52 -30.34 -7.15
N ALA A 143 40.22 -31.37 -7.95
CA ALA A 143 39.87 -31.23 -9.37
C ALA A 143 38.40 -30.82 -9.63
N PHE A 144 37.55 -30.84 -8.60
CA PHE A 144 36.11 -30.60 -8.75
C PHE A 144 35.70 -29.18 -8.35
N PHE A 145 34.67 -28.67 -9.02
CA PHE A 145 33.99 -27.43 -8.61
C PHE A 145 32.70 -27.79 -7.87
N VAL A 146 32.50 -27.14 -6.73
CA VAL A 146 31.44 -27.50 -5.78
C VAL A 146 30.62 -26.26 -5.42
N VAL A 147 29.31 -26.40 -5.48
CA VAL A 147 28.35 -25.39 -5.01
C VAL A 147 27.54 -25.97 -3.87
N THR A 148 27.74 -25.42 -2.68
CA THR A 148 27.05 -25.86 -1.47
C THR A 148 25.77 -25.06 -1.23
N TYR A 149 24.65 -25.77 -1.11
CA TYR A 149 23.38 -25.23 -0.65
C TYR A 149 23.04 -25.80 0.73
N LYS A 150 21.98 -25.29 1.36
CA LYS A 150 21.59 -25.71 2.71
C LYS A 150 21.31 -27.21 2.84
N TYR A 151 20.74 -27.83 1.79
CA TYR A 151 20.27 -29.22 1.81
C TYR A 151 20.80 -30.07 0.65
N SER A 152 21.67 -29.50 -0.19
CA SER A 152 22.15 -30.18 -1.39
C SER A 152 23.48 -29.60 -1.83
N THR A 153 24.29 -30.41 -2.50
CA THR A 153 25.56 -29.97 -3.08
C THR A 153 25.55 -30.31 -4.56
N ARG A 154 25.91 -29.35 -5.41
CA ARG A 154 26.13 -29.60 -6.84
C ARG A 154 27.61 -29.73 -7.11
N LEU A 155 27.99 -30.79 -7.82
CA LEU A 155 29.36 -31.03 -8.25
C LEU A 155 29.47 -30.84 -9.76
N PHE A 156 30.58 -30.28 -10.18
CA PHE A 156 30.94 -30.10 -11.58
C PHE A 156 32.36 -30.65 -11.79
N TYR A 157 32.49 -31.48 -12.83
CA TYR A 157 33.70 -32.26 -13.09
C TYR A 157 34.77 -31.47 -13.84
N CYS A 158 34.37 -30.48 -14.62
CA CYS A 158 35.29 -29.62 -15.36
C CYS A 158 34.92 -28.13 -15.22
N ALA A 159 35.89 -27.27 -15.52
CA ALA A 159 35.73 -25.81 -15.43
C ALA A 159 34.65 -25.29 -16.40
N TYR A 160 34.59 -25.88 -17.60
CA TYR A 160 33.65 -25.51 -18.65
C TYR A 160 32.19 -25.73 -18.21
N ASP A 161 31.89 -26.93 -17.66
CA ASP A 161 30.56 -27.26 -17.14
C ASP A 161 30.14 -26.31 -16.02
N PHE A 162 31.06 -25.99 -15.11
CA PHE A 162 30.80 -25.06 -14.02
C PHE A 162 30.50 -23.64 -14.53
N GLU A 163 31.26 -23.14 -15.50
CA GLU A 163 31.06 -21.80 -16.05
C GLU A 163 29.69 -21.68 -16.73
N HIS A 164 29.37 -22.59 -17.64
CA HIS A 164 28.17 -22.45 -18.46
C HIS A 164 26.90 -22.92 -17.77
N GLN A 165 26.92 -24.01 -17.01
CA GLN A 165 25.72 -24.53 -16.36
C GLN A 165 25.39 -23.78 -15.07
N HIS A 166 26.40 -23.23 -14.37
CA HIS A 166 26.21 -22.54 -13.10
C HIS A 166 26.44 -21.04 -13.18
N LEU A 167 27.67 -20.59 -13.48
CA LEU A 167 27.99 -19.16 -13.38
C LEU A 167 27.16 -18.31 -14.34
N ASP A 168 27.06 -18.70 -15.60
CA ASP A 168 26.32 -17.95 -16.62
C ASP A 168 24.82 -17.90 -16.34
N VAL A 169 24.25 -19.04 -15.97
CA VAL A 169 22.83 -19.15 -15.63
C VAL A 169 22.50 -18.29 -14.41
N GLU A 170 23.31 -18.36 -13.35
CA GLU A 170 23.09 -17.55 -12.14
C GLU A 170 23.32 -16.05 -12.40
N ILE A 171 24.34 -15.67 -13.16
CA ILE A 171 24.56 -14.26 -13.53
C ILE A 171 23.36 -13.73 -14.34
N LYS A 172 22.88 -14.49 -15.32
CA LYS A 172 21.69 -14.12 -16.12
C LYS A 172 20.45 -13.97 -15.24
N HIS A 173 20.23 -14.93 -14.34
CA HIS A 173 19.11 -14.91 -13.39
C HIS A 173 19.19 -13.70 -12.44
N LEU A 174 20.36 -13.41 -11.87
CA LEU A 174 20.56 -12.24 -10.99
C LEU A 174 20.38 -10.91 -11.72
N LYS A 175 20.84 -10.80 -12.97
CA LYS A 175 20.61 -9.62 -13.82
C LYS A 175 19.11 -9.39 -14.05
N SER A 176 18.39 -10.45 -14.43
CA SER A 176 16.93 -10.40 -14.61
C SER A 176 16.21 -9.99 -13.31
N ARG A 177 16.57 -10.62 -12.19
CA ARG A 177 16.03 -10.30 -10.86
C ARG A 177 16.31 -8.85 -10.46
N LEU A 178 17.49 -8.33 -10.76
CA LEU A 178 17.84 -6.93 -10.50
C LEU A 178 16.94 -5.98 -11.32
N GLY A 179 16.71 -6.30 -12.59
CA GLY A 179 15.74 -5.59 -13.43
C GLY A 179 14.35 -5.55 -12.80
N GLN A 180 13.80 -6.71 -12.42
CA GLN A 180 12.50 -6.81 -11.75
C GLN A 180 12.43 -5.99 -10.44
N LEU A 181 13.49 -6.04 -9.62
CA LEU A 181 13.56 -5.28 -8.38
C LEU A 181 13.59 -3.76 -8.63
N ASN A 182 14.29 -3.31 -9.68
CA ASN A 182 14.30 -1.91 -10.09
C ASN A 182 12.92 -1.45 -10.56
N PHE A 183 12.23 -2.25 -11.40
CA PHE A 183 10.84 -1.95 -11.80
C PHE A 183 9.90 -1.89 -10.61
N LYS A 184 10.06 -2.81 -9.65
CA LYS A 184 9.26 -2.81 -8.41
C LYS A 184 9.52 -1.56 -7.56
N LYS A 185 10.78 -1.13 -7.46
CA LYS A 185 11.17 0.11 -6.77
C LYS A 185 10.53 1.33 -7.44
N ASP A 186 10.69 1.48 -8.76
CA ASP A 186 10.11 2.58 -9.54
C ASP A 186 8.58 2.65 -9.37
N ARG A 187 7.90 1.50 -9.47
CA ARG A 187 6.45 1.41 -9.23
C ARG A 187 6.06 1.92 -7.84
N TYR A 188 6.80 1.56 -6.80
CA TYR A 188 6.51 2.03 -5.44
C TYR A 188 6.81 3.51 -5.25
N GLU A 189 7.87 4.03 -5.86
CA GLU A 189 8.18 5.46 -5.84
C GLU A 189 7.06 6.27 -6.53
N LYS A 190 6.57 5.82 -7.69
CA LYS A 190 5.40 6.41 -8.37
C LYS A 190 4.11 6.36 -7.54
N GLN A 191 3.87 5.25 -6.83
CA GLN A 191 2.72 5.16 -5.92
C GLN A 191 2.86 6.11 -4.73
N GLN A 192 4.07 6.29 -4.21
CA GLN A 192 4.33 7.23 -3.11
C GLN A 192 4.14 8.68 -3.55
N THR A 193 4.62 9.07 -4.74
CA THR A 193 4.40 10.42 -5.27
C THR A 193 2.93 10.68 -5.54
N GLN A 194 2.21 9.69 -6.08
CA GLN A 194 0.76 9.78 -6.27
C GLN A 194 0.00 9.94 -4.94
N LEU A 195 0.39 9.21 -3.89
CA LEU A 195 -0.20 9.36 -2.56
C LEU A 195 0.08 10.75 -1.98
N ALA A 196 1.26 11.31 -2.22
CA ALA A 196 1.64 12.64 -1.75
C ALA A 196 0.81 13.74 -2.44
N SER A 197 0.71 13.71 -3.77
CA SER A 197 0.03 14.75 -4.56
C SER A 197 -1.50 14.64 -4.55
N LYS A 198 -2.04 13.41 -4.53
CA LYS A 198 -3.49 13.21 -4.65
C LYS A 198 -4.20 13.46 -3.33
N VAL A 199 -5.20 14.35 -3.37
CA VAL A 199 -6.21 14.46 -2.30
C VAL A 199 -7.29 13.40 -2.58
N ALA A 200 -7.26 12.31 -1.82
CA ALA A 200 -8.23 11.24 -1.96
C ALA A 200 -9.65 11.72 -1.60
N GLY A 201 -10.65 11.27 -2.37
CA GLY A 201 -12.04 11.34 -1.95
C GLY A 201 -12.40 10.10 -1.15
N VAL A 202 -13.43 10.20 -0.32
CA VAL A 202 -14.00 9.08 0.42
C VAL A 202 -15.25 8.58 -0.31
N CYS A 203 -15.39 7.26 -0.43
CA CYS A 203 -16.64 6.63 -0.81
C CYS A 203 -17.48 6.49 0.46
N PHE A 204 -18.68 7.04 0.43
CA PHE A 204 -19.60 6.94 1.54
C PHE A 204 -20.53 5.74 1.33
N GLY A 205 -20.63 4.87 2.34
CA GLY A 205 -21.40 3.63 2.25
C GLY A 205 -20.69 2.52 1.49
N SER A 206 -21.39 1.40 1.29
CA SER A 206 -20.89 0.27 0.50
C SER A 206 -21.12 0.52 -0.99
N LYS A 207 -20.20 0.01 -1.84
CA LYS A 207 -20.29 0.14 -3.31
C LYS A 207 -21.65 -0.28 -3.91
N LYS A 208 -22.41 -1.14 -3.23
CA LYS A 208 -23.75 -1.58 -3.65
C LYS A 208 -24.81 -0.47 -3.62
N LEU A 209 -24.68 0.52 -2.73
CA LEU A 209 -25.65 1.61 -2.56
C LEU A 209 -25.29 2.88 -3.35
N ALA A 210 -24.15 2.89 -4.05
CA ALA A 210 -23.67 4.02 -4.84
C ALA A 210 -24.10 3.97 -6.33
N ARG A 211 -24.85 2.94 -6.73
CA ARG A 211 -25.51 2.87 -8.04
C ARG A 211 -26.95 3.36 -7.86
N GLY A 212 -27.14 4.66 -7.96
CA GLY A 212 -28.42 5.30 -8.22
C GLY A 212 -28.24 6.13 -9.48
#